data_AF-A0AAD6FBY8-F1
#
_entry.id   AF-A0AAD6FBY8-F1
#
_cell.length_a   1.000
_cell.length_b   1.000
_cell.length_c   1.000
_cell.angle_alpha   90.00
_cell.angle_beta   90.00
_cell.angle_gamma   90.00
#
_symmetry.space_group_name_H-M   'P 1'
#
loop_
_entity.id
_entity.type
_entity.pdbx_description
1 polymer ?
#
loop_
_entity_poly.entity_id
_entity_poly.type
_entity_poly.pdbx_seq_one_letter_code
_entity_poly.pdbx_strand_id
1 'polypeptide(L)'
;MTLSRKSAFQGVALKDEIRIFLEEEGNDPASKFNDEHFLMKLAYLSDMFVKLNVLNLQLQGNNTHLPHLADKIQSFTRKLDMWGRRLEHGDIDSFENLKAFIETNELQNTAFPCMRDHISALKVSFQKYFSVDDSAKYDWIRDPFVATPPTTFSTAEEEQYIEMTSDSTMRLLFKSKTMAEFWVGVEKEYPLIGRYASVAITHKAVRQGRGAAHSLCLSPHIRQKQ
;
A
#
# COMPACT_ATOMS: atom_id res chain seq x y z
N MET A 1 -22.02 -0.18 -0.28
CA MET A 1 -20.63 -0.02 -0.79
C MET A 1 -20.27 1.43 -1.17
N THR A 2 -20.98 2.45 -0.65
CA THR A 2 -20.92 3.83 -1.16
C THR A 2 -20.34 4.87 -0.20
N LEU A 3 -19.85 4.47 0.98
CA LEU A 3 -19.28 5.42 1.96
C LEU A 3 -17.82 5.83 1.69
N SER A 4 -17.03 5.00 0.99
CA SER A 4 -15.58 5.27 0.85
C SER A 4 -15.18 6.19 -0.31
N ARG A 5 -16.07 6.42 -1.29
CA ARG A 5 -15.81 7.38 -2.38
C ARG A 5 -16.23 8.81 -2.00
N LYS A 6 -17.14 8.97 -1.03
CA LYS A 6 -17.64 10.28 -0.59
C LYS A 6 -16.73 11.01 0.40
N SER A 7 -15.81 10.32 1.08
CA SER A 7 -15.05 10.92 2.20
C SER A 7 -13.86 11.79 1.80
N ALA A 8 -13.30 11.63 0.60
CA ALA A 8 -12.15 12.44 0.16
C ALA A 8 -12.54 13.69 -0.63
N PHE A 9 -13.74 13.69 -1.23
CA PHE A 9 -14.29 14.86 -1.88
C PHE A 9 -14.61 15.98 -0.87
N GLN A 10 -14.86 15.64 0.40
CA GLN A 10 -15.29 16.60 1.43
C GLN A 10 -14.24 17.69 1.72
N GLY A 11 -12.94 17.43 1.69
CA GLY A 11 -11.95 18.45 2.08
C GLY A 11 -11.81 19.63 1.11
N VAL A 12 -11.91 19.36 -0.21
CA VAL A 12 -11.82 20.40 -1.25
C VAL A 12 -13.21 20.94 -1.59
N ALA A 13 -14.25 20.10 -1.56
CA ALA A 13 -15.62 20.55 -1.79
C ALA A 13 -16.17 21.40 -0.65
N LEU A 14 -15.69 21.19 0.59
CA LEU A 14 -16.05 22.01 1.75
C LEU A 14 -15.08 23.19 1.96
N LYS A 15 -14.27 23.57 0.96
CA LYS A 15 -13.23 24.61 1.17
C LYS A 15 -13.86 25.91 1.67
N ASP A 16 -15.05 26.26 1.18
CA ASP A 16 -15.73 27.49 1.50
C ASP A 16 -16.41 27.39 2.87
N GLU A 17 -17.00 26.24 3.20
CA GLU A 17 -17.59 25.96 4.51
C GLU A 17 -16.53 25.89 5.62
N ILE A 18 -15.38 25.26 5.37
CA ILE A 18 -14.25 25.21 6.30
C ILE A 18 -13.68 26.61 6.49
N ARG A 19 -13.55 27.39 5.42
CA ARG A 19 -13.10 28.78 5.49
C ARG A 19 -14.05 29.61 6.35
N ILE A 20 -15.35 29.59 6.07
CA ILE A 20 -16.38 30.34 6.82
C ILE A 20 -16.33 29.95 8.30
N PHE A 21 -16.29 28.65 8.61
CA PHE A 21 -16.19 28.16 9.99
C PHE A 21 -14.93 28.67 10.70
N LEU A 22 -13.76 28.66 10.04
CA LEU A 22 -12.52 29.16 10.63
C LEU A 22 -12.48 30.69 10.78
N GLU A 23 -13.12 31.42 9.87
CA GLU A 23 -13.28 32.89 9.96
C GLU A 23 -14.16 33.26 11.16
N GLU A 24 -15.26 32.54 11.37
CA GLU A 24 -16.16 32.73 12.51
C GLU A 24 -15.49 32.43 13.86
N GLU A 25 -14.62 31.42 13.91
CA GLU A 25 -13.82 31.08 15.09
C GLU A 25 -12.59 31.99 15.30
N GLY A 26 -12.40 33.01 14.45
CA GLY A 26 -11.27 33.96 14.54
C GLY A 26 -9.90 33.32 14.31
N ASN A 27 -9.86 32.21 13.55
CA ASN A 27 -8.68 31.38 13.41
C ASN A 27 -7.82 31.80 12.20
N ASP A 28 -6.56 32.12 12.44
CA ASP A 28 -5.56 32.53 11.43
C ASP A 28 -5.44 31.62 10.19
N PRO A 29 -5.64 30.28 10.26
CA PRO A 29 -5.54 29.40 9.10
C PRO A 29 -6.59 29.63 8.01
N ALA A 30 -7.68 30.36 8.29
CA ALA A 30 -8.72 30.62 7.29
C ALA A 30 -8.17 31.27 6.01
N SER A 31 -7.18 32.16 6.16
CA SER A 31 -6.50 32.83 5.05
C SER A 31 -5.88 31.87 4.03
N LYS A 32 -5.47 30.67 4.45
CA LYS A 32 -4.87 29.65 3.57
C LYS A 32 -5.87 29.06 2.58
N PHE A 33 -7.16 29.12 2.87
CA PHE A 33 -8.21 28.65 1.94
C PHE A 33 -8.45 29.63 0.78
N ASN A 34 -7.78 30.78 0.77
CA ASN A 34 -7.69 31.69 -0.37
C ASN A 34 -6.37 31.53 -1.16
N ASP A 35 -5.43 30.72 -0.67
CA ASP A 35 -4.15 30.47 -1.33
C ASP A 35 -4.27 29.28 -2.29
N GLU A 36 -4.22 29.56 -3.59
CA GLU A 36 -4.28 28.56 -4.66
C GLU A 36 -3.18 27.50 -4.54
N HIS A 37 -1.97 27.90 -4.12
CA HIS A 37 -0.85 26.98 -3.95
C HIS A 37 -1.08 26.02 -2.77
N PHE A 38 -1.70 26.51 -1.70
CA PHE A 38 -2.16 25.66 -0.61
C PHE A 38 -3.28 24.71 -1.06
N LEU A 39 -4.28 25.21 -1.79
CA LEU A 39 -5.39 24.39 -2.28
C LEU A 39 -4.94 23.30 -3.26
N MET A 40 -3.94 23.58 -4.13
CA MET A 40 -3.31 22.55 -4.97
C MET A 40 -2.69 21.43 -4.14
N LYS A 41 -1.93 21.77 -3.09
CA LYS A 41 -1.35 20.79 -2.17
C LYS A 41 -2.43 19.96 -1.48
N LEU A 42 -3.52 20.61 -1.04
CA LEU A 42 -4.64 19.95 -0.39
C LEU A 42 -5.36 18.97 -1.33
N ALA A 43 -5.61 19.37 -2.57
CA ALA A 43 -6.23 18.52 -3.59
C ALA A 43 -5.37 17.28 -3.89
N TYR A 44 -4.06 17.46 -4.07
CA TYR A 44 -3.11 16.36 -4.21
C TYR A 44 -3.09 15.41 -3.00
N LEU A 45 -3.07 15.96 -1.78
CA LEU A 45 -3.09 15.14 -0.57
C LEU A 45 -4.39 14.35 -0.48
N SER A 46 -5.53 14.94 -0.84
CA SER A 46 -6.81 14.23 -0.90
C SER A 46 -6.74 13.02 -1.84
N ASP A 47 -6.19 13.19 -3.05
CA ASP A 47 -5.97 12.08 -3.98
C ASP A 47 -5.08 10.99 -3.38
N MET A 48 -4.00 11.37 -2.69
CA MET A 48 -3.10 10.43 -2.03
C MET A 48 -3.80 9.67 -0.90
N PHE A 49 -4.63 10.34 -0.09
CA PHE A 49 -5.41 9.69 0.96
C PHE A 49 -6.40 8.68 0.39
N VAL A 50 -7.07 8.98 -0.73
CA VAL A 50 -7.93 8.00 -1.42
C VAL A 50 -7.14 6.75 -1.78
N LYS A 51 -5.97 6.93 -2.41
CA LYS A 51 -5.13 5.81 -2.87
C LYS A 51 -4.61 4.98 -1.70
N LEU A 52 -4.17 5.63 -0.62
CA LEU A 52 -3.75 4.97 0.62
C LEU A 52 -4.90 4.22 1.29
N ASN A 53 -6.11 4.80 1.30
CA ASN A 53 -7.27 4.14 1.87
C ASN A 53 -7.70 2.91 1.06
N VAL A 54 -7.64 2.98 -0.27
CA VAL A 54 -7.85 1.81 -1.14
C VAL A 54 -6.86 0.71 -0.82
N LEU A 55 -5.56 1.03 -0.68
CA LEU A 55 -4.56 0.05 -0.26
C LEU A 55 -4.91 -0.52 1.12
N ASN A 56 -5.20 0.33 2.10
CA ASN A 56 -5.52 -0.09 3.46
C ASN A 56 -6.70 -1.06 3.50
N LEU A 57 -7.76 -0.82 2.71
CA LEU A 57 -8.89 -1.75 2.57
C LEU A 57 -8.47 -3.07 1.94
N GLN A 58 -7.58 -3.05 0.93
CA GLN A 58 -7.03 -4.27 0.33
C GLN A 58 -6.20 -5.08 1.32
N LEU A 59 -5.51 -4.43 2.26
CA LEU A 59 -4.73 -5.08 3.31
C LEU A 59 -5.59 -5.61 4.47
N GLN A 60 -6.83 -5.15 4.60
CA GLN A 60 -7.77 -5.53 5.67
C GLN A 60 -8.85 -6.53 5.22
N GLY A 61 -8.91 -6.89 3.94
CA GLY A 61 -9.91 -7.80 3.39
C GLY A 61 -9.83 -9.25 3.94
N ASN A 62 -10.86 -10.05 3.66
CA ASN A 62 -10.85 -11.48 3.98
C ASN A 62 -9.90 -12.23 3.03
N ASN A 63 -9.12 -13.18 3.54
CA ASN A 63 -8.16 -14.04 2.81
C ASN A 63 -6.85 -13.37 2.34
N THR A 64 -6.32 -12.42 3.11
CA THR A 64 -5.04 -11.78 2.82
C THR A 64 -3.87 -12.53 3.46
N HIS A 65 -3.40 -13.61 2.80
CA HIS A 65 -2.15 -14.29 3.15
C HIS A 65 -0.95 -13.35 2.94
N LEU A 66 0.15 -13.53 3.68
CA LEU A 66 1.34 -12.67 3.54
C LEU A 66 1.86 -12.55 2.09
N PRO A 67 1.91 -13.63 1.28
CA PRO A 67 2.31 -13.51 -0.13
C PRO A 67 1.46 -12.51 -0.91
N HIS A 68 0.13 -12.58 -0.77
CA HIS A 68 -0.79 -11.66 -1.44
C HIS A 68 -0.66 -10.22 -0.91
N LEU A 69 -0.45 -10.05 0.40
CA LEU A 69 -0.23 -8.74 1.00
C LEU A 69 1.05 -8.09 0.47
N ALA A 70 2.13 -8.87 0.35
CA ALA A 70 3.38 -8.42 -0.24
C ALA A 70 3.17 -7.97 -1.68
N ASP A 71 2.37 -8.68 -2.48
CA ASP A 71 2.05 -8.27 -3.85
C ASP A 71 1.28 -6.94 -3.90
N LYS A 72 0.33 -6.72 -2.99
CA LYS A 72 -0.41 -5.44 -2.92
C LYS A 72 0.51 -4.29 -2.56
N ILE A 73 1.40 -4.49 -1.58
CA ILE A 73 2.38 -3.48 -1.16
C ILE A 73 3.35 -3.19 -2.31
N GLN A 74 3.92 -4.22 -2.93
CA GLN A 74 4.84 -4.09 -4.06
C GLN A 74 4.17 -3.38 -5.25
N SER A 75 2.92 -3.74 -5.56
CA SER A 75 2.12 -3.05 -6.59
C SER A 75 1.94 -1.57 -6.27
N PHE A 76 1.67 -1.21 -5.01
CA PHE A 76 1.53 0.18 -4.61
C PHE A 76 2.87 0.95 -4.70
N THR A 77 3.98 0.35 -4.27
CA THR A 77 5.31 0.96 -4.40
C THR A 77 5.66 1.22 -5.87
N ARG A 78 5.38 0.27 -6.77
CA ARG A 78 5.56 0.47 -8.22
C ARG A 78 4.68 1.59 -8.79
N LYS A 79 3.49 1.81 -8.22
CA LYS A 79 2.64 2.96 -8.56
C LYS A 79 3.25 4.27 -8.07
N LEU A 80 3.82 4.31 -6.87
CA LEU A 80 4.57 5.49 -6.38
C LEU A 80 5.71 5.84 -7.33
N ASP A 81 6.48 4.84 -7.80
CA ASP A 81 7.54 5.04 -8.80
C ASP A 81 7.00 5.62 -10.10
N MET A 82 5.88 5.08 -10.59
CA MET A 82 5.24 5.57 -11.80
C MET A 82 4.73 7.00 -11.63
N TRP A 83 4.07 7.34 -10.51
CA TRP A 83 3.57 8.69 -10.24
C TRP A 83 4.71 9.69 -10.12
N GLY A 84 5.80 9.33 -9.43
CA GLY A 84 7.00 10.16 -9.35
C GLY A 84 7.55 10.54 -10.73
N ARG A 85 7.73 9.53 -11.60
CA ARG A 85 8.20 9.75 -12.99
C ARG A 85 7.23 10.58 -13.82
N ARG A 86 5.91 10.39 -13.66
CA ARG A 86 4.90 11.19 -14.38
C ARG A 86 4.94 12.66 -13.98
N LEU A 87 5.09 12.94 -12.68
CA LEU A 87 5.23 14.32 -12.18
C LEU A 87 6.47 15.03 -12.72
N GLU A 88 7.57 14.31 -13.02
CA GLU A 88 8.75 14.90 -13.68
C GLU A 88 8.45 15.43 -15.09
N HIS A 89 7.44 14.86 -15.75
CA HIS A 89 6.99 15.26 -17.09
C HIS A 89 5.76 16.18 -17.06
N GLY A 90 5.35 16.65 -15.87
CA GLY A 90 4.17 17.49 -15.69
C GLY A 90 2.83 16.74 -15.74
N ASP A 91 2.82 15.40 -15.81
CA ASP A 91 1.60 14.59 -15.88
C ASP A 91 0.98 14.42 -14.48
N ILE A 92 -0.26 14.89 -14.35
CA ILE A 92 -1.09 14.81 -13.14
C ILE A 92 -2.34 13.95 -13.31
N ASP A 93 -2.49 13.18 -14.40
CA ASP A 93 -3.70 12.39 -14.70
C ASP A 93 -4.05 11.37 -13.61
N SER A 94 -3.06 10.98 -12.80
CA SER A 94 -3.28 10.09 -11.66
C SER A 94 -3.93 10.78 -10.45
N PHE A 95 -4.09 12.10 -10.45
CA PHE A 95 -4.56 12.92 -9.33
C PHE A 95 -5.83 13.68 -9.77
N GLU A 96 -6.97 12.99 -9.71
CA GLU A 96 -8.25 13.47 -10.24
C GLU A 96 -8.71 14.77 -9.56
N ASN A 97 -8.56 14.89 -8.23
CA ASN A 97 -8.98 16.09 -7.51
C ASN A 97 -8.06 17.28 -7.84
N LEU A 98 -6.74 17.05 -7.89
CA LEU A 98 -5.77 18.08 -8.28
C LEU A 98 -6.03 18.55 -9.72
N LYS A 99 -6.23 17.62 -10.65
CA LYS A 99 -6.50 17.92 -12.05
C LYS A 99 -7.77 18.74 -12.21
N ALA A 100 -8.86 18.29 -11.60
CA ALA A 100 -10.12 19.02 -11.62
C ALA A 100 -9.99 20.43 -11.02
N PHE A 101 -9.26 20.58 -9.92
CA PHE A 101 -9.01 21.89 -9.31
C PHE A 101 -8.25 22.83 -10.26
N ILE A 102 -7.17 22.35 -10.88
CA ILE A 102 -6.37 23.14 -11.81
C ILE A 102 -7.17 23.56 -13.03
N GLU A 103 -7.89 22.61 -13.65
CA GLU A 103 -8.69 22.87 -14.86
C GLU A 103 -9.85 23.84 -14.59
N THR A 104 -10.55 23.68 -13.46
CA THR A 104 -11.69 24.53 -13.10
C THR A 104 -11.29 25.98 -12.83
N ASN A 105 -10.08 26.20 -12.30
CA ASN A 105 -9.58 27.52 -11.94
C ASN A 105 -8.58 28.09 -12.97
N GLU A 106 -8.37 27.39 -14.10
CA GLU A 106 -7.43 27.79 -15.17
C GLU A 106 -5.99 28.05 -14.69
N LEU A 107 -5.53 27.24 -13.73
CA LEU A 107 -4.23 27.44 -13.07
C LEU A 107 -3.09 26.65 -13.72
N GLN A 108 -1.86 26.99 -13.34
CA GLN A 108 -0.69 26.15 -13.58
C GLN A 108 -0.30 25.43 -12.28
N ASN A 109 0.13 24.17 -12.38
CA ASN A 109 0.55 23.43 -11.19
C ASN A 109 1.92 23.91 -10.69
N THR A 110 1.93 24.69 -9.62
CA THR A 110 3.15 25.19 -8.97
C THR A 110 3.64 24.27 -7.84
N ALA A 111 2.91 23.19 -7.54
CA ALA A 111 3.18 22.32 -6.40
C ALA A 111 3.94 21.02 -6.76
N PHE A 112 4.44 20.87 -7.99
CA PHE A 112 5.25 19.70 -8.40
C PHE A 112 6.42 19.35 -7.45
N PRO A 113 7.24 20.30 -6.96
CA PRO A 113 8.35 19.97 -6.07
C PRO A 113 7.88 19.23 -4.81
N CYS A 114 6.88 19.77 -4.11
CA CYS A 114 6.39 19.16 -2.87
C CYS A 114 5.69 17.82 -3.10
N MET A 115 5.05 17.62 -4.26
CA MET A 115 4.46 16.33 -4.61
C MET A 115 5.53 15.26 -4.79
N ARG A 116 6.61 15.58 -5.52
CA ARG A 116 7.75 14.67 -5.74
C ARG A 116 8.46 14.33 -4.43
N ASP A 117 8.67 15.32 -3.57
CA ASP A 117 9.25 15.11 -2.24
C ASP A 117 8.38 14.19 -1.40
N HIS A 118 7.06 14.42 -1.41
CA HIS A 118 6.10 13.58 -0.68
C HIS A 118 6.08 12.13 -1.19
N ILE A 119 6.06 11.90 -2.52
CA ILE A 119 6.13 10.54 -3.09
C ILE A 119 7.43 9.85 -2.69
N SER A 120 8.55 10.57 -2.75
CA SER A 120 9.86 10.03 -2.37
C SER A 120 9.91 9.64 -0.89
N ALA A 121 9.39 10.50 0.00
CA ALA A 121 9.27 10.20 1.42
C ALA A 121 8.34 9.01 1.69
N LEU A 122 7.24 8.91 0.95
CA LEU A 122 6.29 7.80 1.06
C LEU A 122 6.95 6.48 0.64
N LYS A 123 7.72 6.46 -0.45
CA LYS A 123 8.49 5.28 -0.89
C LYS A 123 9.46 4.81 0.19
N VAL A 124 10.27 5.72 0.75
CA VAL A 124 11.21 5.40 1.84
C VAL A 124 10.48 4.80 3.03
N SER A 125 9.32 5.37 3.37
CA SER A 125 8.49 4.83 4.47
C SER A 125 7.97 3.44 4.16
N PHE A 126 7.48 3.18 2.94
CA PHE A 126 7.02 1.86 2.53
C PHE A 126 8.15 0.82 2.58
N GLN A 127 9.35 1.16 2.11
CA GLN A 127 10.53 0.30 2.21
C GLN A 127 10.86 -0.02 3.67
N LYS A 128 10.83 0.98 4.55
CA LYS A 128 11.10 0.82 5.98
C LYS A 128 10.07 -0.06 6.70
N TYR A 129 8.78 0.10 6.40
CA TYR A 129 7.70 -0.58 7.14
C TYR A 129 7.38 -1.98 6.62
N PHE A 130 7.60 -2.24 5.33
CA PHE A 130 7.14 -3.47 4.69
C PHE A 130 8.23 -4.31 4.02
N SER A 131 9.49 -3.87 4.02
CA SER A 131 10.58 -4.55 3.31
C SER A 131 10.16 -4.91 1.88
N VAL A 132 9.87 -3.89 1.05
CA VAL A 132 9.17 -4.07 -0.24
C VAL A 132 9.86 -5.03 -1.22
N ASP A 133 11.18 -5.21 -1.11
CA ASP A 133 11.97 -6.13 -1.93
C ASP A 133 11.75 -7.62 -1.56
N ASP A 134 11.06 -7.87 -0.46
CA ASP A 134 10.88 -9.19 0.15
C ASP A 134 9.62 -9.90 -0.38
N SER A 135 9.01 -9.43 -1.48
CA SER A 135 7.91 -10.18 -2.11
C SER A 135 8.38 -11.54 -2.60
N ALA A 136 9.58 -11.61 -3.18
CA ALA A 136 10.15 -12.84 -3.73
C ALA A 136 10.39 -13.92 -2.67
N LYS A 137 10.53 -13.57 -1.38
CA LYS A 137 10.69 -14.57 -0.30
C LYS A 137 9.47 -15.48 -0.13
N TYR A 138 8.35 -15.11 -0.72
CA TYR A 138 7.13 -15.89 -0.71
C TYR A 138 6.91 -16.69 -2.01
N ASP A 139 7.83 -16.64 -2.98
CA ASP A 139 7.65 -17.32 -4.26
C ASP A 139 7.55 -18.83 -4.10
N TRP A 140 8.33 -19.42 -3.19
CA TRP A 140 8.22 -20.85 -2.85
C TRP A 140 6.87 -21.23 -2.24
N ILE A 141 6.09 -20.27 -1.70
CA ILE A 141 4.72 -20.50 -1.22
C ILE A 141 3.72 -20.32 -2.37
N ARG A 142 3.95 -19.33 -3.24
CA ARG A 142 3.07 -19.02 -4.38
C ARG A 142 3.16 -20.07 -5.48
N ASP A 143 4.36 -20.56 -5.79
CA ASP A 143 4.63 -21.57 -6.80
C ASP A 143 5.86 -22.43 -6.41
N PRO A 144 5.69 -23.37 -5.47
CA PRO A 144 6.78 -24.22 -4.98
C PRO A 144 7.45 -25.05 -6.07
N PHE A 145 6.77 -25.33 -7.19
CA PHE A 145 7.27 -26.23 -8.22
C PHE A 145 8.22 -25.56 -9.22
N VAL A 146 8.39 -24.24 -9.12
CA VAL A 146 9.24 -23.43 -10.01
C VAL A 146 10.20 -22.54 -9.22
N ALA A 147 9.83 -22.17 -7.99
CA ALA A 147 10.65 -21.34 -7.12
C ALA A 147 11.79 -22.12 -6.43
N THR A 148 12.88 -21.41 -6.12
CA THR A 148 13.97 -21.92 -5.29
C THR A 148 13.57 -21.94 -3.81
N PRO A 149 14.05 -22.91 -3.02
CA PRO A 149 13.83 -22.90 -1.57
C PRO A 149 14.45 -21.64 -0.93
N PRO A 150 13.88 -21.15 0.18
CA PRO A 150 14.49 -20.10 0.97
C PRO A 150 15.89 -20.48 1.45
N THR A 151 16.84 -19.54 1.37
CA THR A 151 18.21 -19.72 1.89
C THR A 151 18.27 -19.88 3.41
N THR A 152 17.16 -19.61 4.11
CA THR A 152 17.02 -19.78 5.56
C THR A 152 16.61 -21.19 5.95
N PHE A 153 16.30 -22.07 5.00
CA PHE A 153 15.95 -23.46 5.31
C PHE A 153 17.15 -24.21 5.89
N SER A 154 16.87 -25.05 6.88
CA SER A 154 17.77 -26.10 7.34
C SER A 154 17.81 -27.24 6.31
N THR A 155 18.83 -28.10 6.42
CA THR A 155 18.97 -29.28 5.55
C THR A 155 17.70 -30.13 5.53
N ALA A 156 17.08 -30.37 6.69
CA ALA A 156 15.84 -31.16 6.77
C ALA A 156 14.63 -30.48 6.09
N GLU A 157 14.58 -29.14 6.11
CA GLU A 157 13.54 -28.38 5.40
C GLU A 157 13.76 -28.42 3.88
N GLU A 158 15.02 -28.29 3.43
CA GLU A 158 15.37 -28.42 2.01
C GLU A 158 15.08 -29.83 1.48
N GLU A 159 15.41 -30.88 2.23
CA GLU A 159 15.09 -32.27 1.87
C GLU A 159 13.57 -32.45 1.68
N GLN A 160 12.75 -32.00 2.63
CA GLN A 160 11.29 -32.05 2.50
C GLN A 160 10.77 -31.23 1.30
N TYR A 161 11.39 -30.07 1.04
CA TYR A 161 11.02 -29.25 -0.11
C TYR A 161 11.34 -29.98 -1.43
N ILE A 162 12.50 -30.62 -1.54
CA ILE A 162 12.90 -31.39 -2.73
C ILE A 162 11.96 -32.58 -2.93
N GLU A 163 11.66 -33.33 -1.89
CA GLU A 163 10.74 -34.48 -1.96
C GLU A 163 9.34 -34.04 -2.41
N MET A 164 8.78 -33.01 -1.77
CA MET A 164 7.45 -32.49 -2.08
C MET A 164 7.36 -31.95 -3.51
N THR A 165 8.36 -31.19 -3.96
CA THR A 165 8.35 -30.58 -5.31
C THR A 165 8.62 -31.61 -6.43
N SER A 166 9.22 -32.75 -6.08
CA SER A 166 9.41 -33.91 -6.96
C SER A 166 8.17 -34.81 -7.03
N ASP A 167 7.24 -34.72 -6.08
CA ASP A 167 6.02 -35.52 -6.08
C ASP A 167 4.99 -34.99 -7.11
N SER A 168 4.70 -35.83 -8.10
CA SER A 168 3.68 -35.57 -9.12
C SER A 168 2.27 -35.43 -8.56
N THR A 169 1.95 -36.13 -7.46
CA THR A 169 0.67 -36.04 -6.76
C THR A 169 0.50 -34.66 -6.13
N MET A 170 1.53 -34.17 -5.42
CA MET A 170 1.55 -32.81 -4.87
C MET A 170 1.38 -31.77 -5.98
N ARG A 171 2.04 -31.95 -7.13
CA ARG A 171 1.90 -31.06 -8.29
C ARG A 171 0.48 -31.02 -8.85
N LEU A 172 -0.21 -32.16 -8.89
CA LEU A 172 -1.62 -32.22 -9.32
C LEU A 172 -2.54 -31.56 -8.28
N LEU A 173 -2.33 -31.84 -6.99
CA LEU A 173 -3.11 -31.27 -5.90
C LEU A 173 -3.00 -29.74 -5.84
N PHE A 174 -1.80 -29.20 -6.11
CA PHE A 174 -1.56 -27.77 -6.17
C PHE A 174 -2.41 -27.07 -7.23
N LYS A 175 -2.62 -27.71 -8.40
CA LYS A 175 -3.46 -27.16 -9.47
C LYS A 175 -4.95 -27.20 -9.14
N SER A 176 -5.38 -28.11 -8.26
CA SER A 176 -6.80 -28.32 -7.94
C SER A 176 -7.27 -27.65 -6.64
N LYS A 177 -6.35 -27.09 -5.84
CA LYS A 177 -6.64 -26.53 -4.51
C LYS A 177 -6.30 -25.06 -4.44
N THR A 178 -6.93 -24.34 -3.50
CA THR A 178 -6.42 -23.01 -3.12
C THR A 178 -5.05 -23.14 -2.45
N MET A 179 -4.25 -22.07 -2.47
CA MET A 179 -2.94 -22.04 -1.82
C MET A 179 -3.04 -22.46 -0.34
N ALA A 180 -4.04 -21.97 0.40
CA ALA A 180 -4.23 -22.34 1.80
C ALA A 180 -4.54 -23.84 1.97
N GLU A 181 -5.46 -24.40 1.19
CA GLU A 181 -5.81 -25.82 1.26
C GLU A 181 -4.67 -26.74 0.84
N PHE A 182 -3.86 -26.30 -0.13
CA PHE A 182 -2.67 -27.03 -0.56
C PHE A 182 -1.65 -27.14 0.57
N TRP A 183 -1.26 -26.02 1.17
CA TRP A 183 -0.25 -26.00 2.24
C TRP A 183 -0.71 -26.70 3.53
N VAL A 184 -2.02 -26.65 3.84
CA VAL A 184 -2.60 -27.47 4.92
C VAL A 184 -2.49 -28.98 4.64
N GLY A 185 -2.56 -29.39 3.36
CA GLY A 185 -2.30 -30.76 2.95
C GLY A 185 -0.83 -31.14 3.09
N VAL A 186 0.06 -30.27 2.58
CA VAL A 186 1.53 -30.45 2.65
C VAL A 186 1.98 -30.63 4.10
N GLU A 187 1.44 -29.88 5.06
CA GLU A 187 1.81 -30.00 6.47
C GLU A 187 1.60 -31.40 7.08
N LYS A 188 0.72 -32.23 6.49
CA LYS A 188 0.48 -33.59 6.97
C LYS A 188 1.59 -34.57 6.58
N GLU A 189 2.21 -34.35 5.42
CA GLU A 189 3.22 -35.26 4.84
C GLU A 189 4.64 -34.67 4.98
N TYR A 190 4.76 -33.35 4.85
CA TYR A 190 6.00 -32.58 4.95
C TYR A 190 5.86 -31.50 6.03
N PRO A 191 5.88 -31.88 7.31
CA PRO A 191 5.45 -31.02 8.41
C PRO A 191 6.38 -29.84 8.70
N LEU A 192 7.64 -29.85 8.27
CA LEU A 192 8.56 -28.72 8.51
C LEU A 192 8.22 -27.56 7.57
N ILE A 193 8.20 -27.83 6.26
CA ILE A 193 7.88 -26.83 5.24
C ILE A 193 6.41 -26.42 5.29
N GLY A 194 5.50 -27.35 5.61
CA GLY A 194 4.07 -27.07 5.73
C GLY A 194 3.78 -26.13 6.90
N ARG A 195 4.37 -26.35 8.08
CA ARG A 195 4.25 -25.42 9.21
C ARG A 195 4.78 -24.04 8.89
N TYR A 196 5.92 -23.97 8.20
CA TYR A 196 6.51 -22.70 7.79
C TYR A 196 5.54 -21.93 6.87
N ALA A 197 5.00 -22.59 5.84
CA ALA A 197 4.02 -21.97 4.94
C ALA A 197 2.73 -21.57 5.68
N SER A 198 2.22 -22.43 6.57
CA SER A 198 1.05 -22.16 7.41
C SER A 198 1.18 -20.87 8.22
N VAL A 199 2.35 -20.57 8.79
CA VAL A 199 2.60 -19.29 9.49
C VAL A 199 2.45 -18.11 8.54
N ALA A 200 3.01 -18.18 7.32
CA ALA A 200 2.92 -17.10 6.34
C ALA A 200 1.49 -16.93 5.79
N ILE A 201 0.70 -18.00 5.75
CA ILE A 201 -0.68 -18.01 5.26
C ILE A 201 -1.65 -17.52 6.34
N THR A 202 -1.44 -17.85 7.61
CA THR A 202 -2.36 -17.50 8.70
C THR A 202 -2.09 -16.12 9.33
N HIS A 203 -0.89 -15.57 9.20
CA HIS A 203 -0.56 -14.30 9.83
C HIS A 203 -1.25 -13.10 9.12
N LYS A 204 -2.31 -12.57 9.75
CA LYS A 204 -2.91 -11.28 9.36
C LYS A 204 -1.90 -10.14 9.63
N ALA A 205 -1.48 -9.41 8.60
CA ALA A 205 -0.63 -8.21 8.72
C ALA A 205 -1.30 -7.00 9.43
N VAL A 206 -2.42 -7.22 10.12
CA VAL A 206 -3.19 -6.19 10.85
C VAL A 206 -2.33 -5.44 11.88
N ARG A 207 -1.27 -6.06 12.42
CA ARG A 207 -0.35 -5.40 13.35
C ARG A 207 0.65 -4.43 12.68
N GLN A 208 1.07 -4.66 11.43
CA GLN A 208 2.00 -3.76 10.73
C GLN A 208 1.26 -2.60 10.04
N GLY A 209 0.07 -2.85 9.48
CA GLY A 209 -0.72 -1.82 8.80
C GLY A 209 -1.29 -0.73 9.71
N ARG A 210 -1.69 -1.05 10.95
CA ARG A 210 -2.25 -0.08 11.90
C ARG A 210 -1.23 0.97 12.37
N GLY A 211 0.04 0.58 12.56
CA GLY A 211 1.12 1.52 12.90
C GLY A 211 1.63 2.32 11.70
N ALA A 212 1.63 1.70 10.51
CA ALA A 212 2.08 2.32 9.27
C ALA A 212 1.07 3.37 8.77
N ALA A 213 -0.24 3.09 8.76
CA ALA A 213 -1.25 4.08 8.33
C ALA A 213 -1.23 5.35 9.19
N HIS A 214 -1.06 5.22 10.51
CA HIS A 214 -0.93 6.38 11.41
C HIS A 214 0.38 7.16 11.20
N SER A 215 1.48 6.46 10.86
CA SER A 215 2.78 7.11 10.62
C SER A 215 2.92 7.71 9.21
N LEU A 216 2.24 7.15 8.21
CA LEU A 216 2.26 7.62 6.82
C LEU A 216 1.40 8.88 6.61
N CYS A 217 0.36 9.08 7.43
CA CYS A 217 -0.49 10.28 7.39
C CYS A 217 0.14 11.49 8.11
N LEU A 218 1.16 11.29 8.94
CA LEU A 218 1.80 12.35 9.73
C LEU A 218 3.17 12.66 9.14
N SER A 219 3.25 13.76 8.40
CA SER A 219 4.53 14.34 7.96
C SER A 219 5.44 14.60 9.17
N PRO A 220 6.77 14.43 9.07
CA PRO A 220 7.72 14.65 10.18
C PRO A 220 7.63 16.05 10.81
N HIS A 221 7.09 17.05 10.09
CA HIS A 221 6.91 18.41 10.59
C HIS A 221 5.87 18.58 11.70
N ILE A 222 5.01 17.59 11.96
CA ILE A 222 4.02 17.67 13.04
C ILE A 222 4.61 17.23 14.39
N ARG A 223 5.74 16.51 14.41
CA ARG A 223 6.37 16.04 15.66
C ARG A 223 7.31 17.03 16.35
N GLN A 224 7.58 18.19 15.77
CA GLN A 224 8.51 19.18 16.34
C GLN A 224 7.83 20.34 17.10
N LYS A 225 6.53 20.24 17.39
CA LYS A 225 5.84 21.19 18.28
C LYS A 225 4.93 20.47 19.26
N GLN A 226 5.51 19.75 20.21
CA GLN A 226 4.97 19.57 21.56
C GLN A 226 6.14 19.53 22.53
#